data_AF-A0A423XQ26-F1
#
_entry.id   AF-A0A423XQ26-F1
#
_cell.length_a   1.000
_cell.length_b   1.000
_cell.length_c   1.000
_cell.angle_alpha   90.00
_cell.angle_beta   90.00
_cell.angle_gamma   90.00
#
_symmetry.space_group_name_H-M   'P 1'
#
loop_
_entity.id
_entity.type
_entity.pdbx_description
1 polymer ?
#
loop_
_entity_poly.entity_id
_entity_poly.type
_entity_poly.pdbx_seq_one_letter_code
_entity_poly.pdbx_strand_id
1 'polypeptide(L)' 'GYNVFYHGQKGHYGVALLTKATPVSVRRGFPGDGEEAQRRIIMAEIPSSIGDITVINGYFPQGESRDHEVKFPA' A
#
# COMPACT_ATOMS: atom_id res chain seq x y z
N GLY A 1 -15.45 -1.27 16.22
CA GLY A 1 -13.99 -1.21 16.00
C GLY A 1 -13.71 -0.98 14.52
N TYR A 2 -12.45 -0.79 14.14
CA TYR A 2 -12.00 -0.76 12.75
C TYR A 2 -11.23 -2.04 12.44
N ASN A 3 -11.35 -2.54 11.22
CA ASN A 3 -10.38 -3.48 10.67
C ASN A 3 -9.11 -2.69 10.31
N VAL A 4 -7.95 -3.21 10.70
CA VAL A 4 -6.66 -2.53 10.50
C VAL A 4 -5.75 -3.39 9.68
N PHE A 5 -5.26 -2.84 8.57
CA PHE A 5 -4.27 -3.46 7.72
C PHE A 5 -3.10 -2.50 7.55
N TYR A 6 -1.86 -3.01 7.63
CA TYR A 6 -0.67 -2.18 7.52
C TYR A 6 0.46 -2.90 6.81
N HIS A 7 1.39 -2.11 6.28
CA HIS A 7 2.62 -2.57 5.64
C HIS A 7 3.72 -1.54 5.89
N GLY A 8 4.78 -1.92 6.62
CA GLY A 8 5.85 -1.00 7.01
C GLY A 8 7.07 -1.73 7.56
N GLN A 9 8.18 -1.02 7.72
CA GLN A 9 9.44 -1.52 8.30
C GLN A 9 9.94 -0.56 9.38
N LYS A 10 10.93 -0.98 10.17
CA LYS A 10 11.49 -0.14 11.23
C LYS A 10 12.15 1.12 10.63
N GLY A 11 11.82 2.29 11.17
CA GLY A 11 12.47 3.56 10.88
C GLY A 11 12.03 4.28 9.60
N HIS A 12 11.48 3.58 8.60
CA HIS A 12 11.12 4.16 7.30
C HIS A 12 9.90 3.50 6.67
N TYR A 13 9.24 4.24 5.77
CA TYR A 13 8.04 3.82 5.04
C TYR A 13 6.90 3.41 5.98
N GLY A 14 5.84 2.81 5.44
CA GLY A 14 4.65 2.53 6.22
C GLY A 14 3.40 3.10 5.60
N VAL A 15 2.43 2.22 5.35
CA VAL A 15 1.05 2.58 5.05
C VAL A 15 0.12 1.76 5.93
N ALA A 16 -1.02 2.36 6.29
CA ALA A 16 -2.09 1.69 7.01
C ALA A 16 -3.44 2.02 6.36
N LEU A 17 -4.34 1.05 6.34
CA LEU A 17 -5.71 1.19 5.88
C LEU A 17 -6.64 0.72 6.99
N LEU A 18 -7.52 1.64 7.42
CA LEU A 18 -8.52 1.39 8.45
C LEU A 18 -9.89 1.43 7.81
N THR A 19 -10.64 0.33 7.92
CA THR A 19 -11.96 0.20 7.29
C THR A 19 -13.02 -0.16 8.34
N LYS A 20 -14.21 0.42 8.21
CA LYS A 20 -15.38 -0.01 9.02
C LYS A 20 -15.95 -1.33 8.51
N ALA A 21 -16.08 -1.47 7.19
CA ALA A 21 -16.44 -2.72 6.55
C ALA A 21 -15.24 -3.68 6.53
N THR A 22 -15.50 -4.98 6.58
CA THR A 22 -14.48 -6.00 6.31
C THR A 22 -14.21 -6.04 4.81
N PRO A 23 -12.97 -5.80 4.35
CA PRO A 23 -12.64 -5.89 2.93
C PRO A 23 -12.82 -7.31 2.39
N VAL A 24 -13.16 -7.42 1.11
CA VAL A 24 -13.19 -8.70 0.37
C VAL A 24 -11.78 -9.26 0.22
N SER A 25 -10.84 -8.39 -0.13
CA SER A 25 -9.42 -8.74 -0.24
C SER A 25 -8.53 -7.56 0.18
N VAL A 26 -7.31 -7.86 0.65
CA VAL A 26 -6.29 -6.86 1.00
C VAL A 26 -4.94 -7.31 0.45
N ARG A 27 -4.20 -6.40 -0.20
CA ARG A 27 -2.89 -6.65 -0.82
C ARG A 27 -1.88 -5.59 -0.37
N ARG A 28 -0.62 -5.97 -0.25
CA ARG A 28 0.51 -5.10 0.12
C ARG A 28 1.48 -5.08 -1.06
N GLY A 29 1.87 -3.90 -1.54
CA GLY A 29 2.66 -3.80 -2.78
C GLY A 29 1.86 -4.18 -4.03
N PHE A 30 2.52 -4.12 -5.19
CA PHE A 30 2.00 -4.60 -6.47
C PHE A 30 2.33 -6.08 -6.70
N PRO A 31 1.63 -6.75 -7.65
CA PRO A 31 2.02 -8.09 -8.08
C PRO A 31 3.46 -8.07 -8.62
N GLY A 32 4.34 -8.84 -7.99
CA GLY A 32 5.76 -8.93 -8.37
C GLY A 32 6.72 -8.17 -7.45
N ASP A 33 6.22 -7.32 -6.54
CA ASP A 33 7.07 -6.65 -5.54
C ASP A 33 7.80 -7.70 -4.68
N GLY A 34 9.14 -7.63 -4.66
CA GLY A 34 10.01 -8.48 -3.83
C GLY A 34 10.11 -8.00 -2.37
N GLU A 35 10.90 -8.69 -1.54
CA GLU A 35 11.09 -8.31 -0.13
C GLU A 35 11.76 -6.93 0.04
N GLU A 36 12.54 -6.50 -0.96
CA GLU A 36 13.25 -5.21 -1.01
C GLU A 36 12.35 -4.06 -1.49
N ALA A 37 11.13 -4.35 -1.96
CA ALA A 37 10.21 -3.32 -2.41
C ALA A 37 9.84 -2.39 -1.25
N GLN A 38 9.87 -1.08 -1.53
CA GLN A 38 9.59 -0.09 -0.51
C GLN A 38 8.13 -0.22 -0.05
N ARG A 39 7.93 -0.42 1.26
CA ARG A 39 6.62 -0.71 1.90
C ARG A 39 5.69 0.50 1.90
N ARG A 40 5.21 0.87 0.72
CA ARG A 40 4.53 2.14 0.42
C ARG A 40 3.13 1.98 -0.13
N ILE A 41 2.67 0.76 -0.42
CA ILE A 41 1.37 0.53 -1.03
C ILE A 41 0.60 -0.52 -0.24
N ILE A 42 -0.68 -0.21 0.01
CA ILE A 42 -1.68 -1.16 0.49
C ILE A 42 -2.98 -0.93 -0.29
N MET A 43 -3.59 -2.02 -0.73
CA MET A 43 -4.80 -2.02 -1.54
C MET A 43 -5.86 -2.89 -0.89
N ALA A 44 -7.12 -2.53 -1.05
CA ALA A 44 -8.23 -3.35 -0.58
C ALA A 44 -9.44 -3.23 -1.50
N GLU A 45 -10.18 -4.33 -1.63
CA GLU A 45 -11.50 -4.34 -2.25
C GLU A 45 -12.55 -4.18 -1.15
N ILE A 46 -13.27 -3.07 -1.16
CA ILE A 46 -14.28 -2.72 -0.16
C ILE A 46 -15.67 -3.01 -0.72
N PRO A 47 -16.50 -3.83 -0.06
CA PRO A 47 -17.83 -4.14 -0.56
C PRO A 47 -18.72 -2.90 -0.55
N SER A 48 -19.49 -2.71 -1.62
CA SER A 48 -20.46 -1.61 -1.78
C SER A 48 -21.69 -2.09 -2.56
N SER A 49 -22.80 -1.35 -2.46
CA SER A 49 -24.07 -1.69 -3.12
C SER A 49 -24.00 -1.64 -4.65
N ILE A 50 -22.96 -1.01 -5.21
CA ILE A 50 -22.73 -0.88 -6.65
C ILE A 50 -21.62 -1.80 -7.18
N GLY A 51 -21.20 -2.78 -6.37
CA GLY A 51 -20.04 -3.62 -6.62
C GLY A 51 -18.84 -3.23 -5.75
N ASP A 52 -17.80 -4.07 -5.78
CA ASP A 52 -16.61 -3.86 -4.93
C ASP A 52 -15.79 -2.67 -5.41
N ILE A 53 -15.36 -1.83 -4.45
CA ILE A 53 -14.55 -0.64 -4.71
C ILE A 53 -13.09 -0.96 -4.38
N THR A 54 -12.22 -0.85 -5.39
CA THR A 54 -10.77 -0.92 -5.16
C THR A 54 -10.27 0.39 -4.57
N VAL A 55 -9.74 0.32 -3.35
CA VAL A 55 -9.06 1.43 -2.66
C VAL A 55 -7.55 1.18 -2.70
N ILE A 56 -6.78 2.18 -3.12
CA ILE A 56 -5.31 2.14 -3.16
C ILE A 56 -4.78 3.25 -2.26
N ASN A 57 -4.09 2.89 -1.18
CA ASN A 57 -3.35 3.83 -0.34
C ASN A 57 -1.86 3.75 -0.67
N GLY A 58 -1.30 4.85 -1.16
CA GLY A 58 0.08 4.94 -1.63
C GLY A 58 0.85 6.07 -0.96
N TYR A 59 2.03 5.76 -0.41
CA TYR A 59 3.03 6.73 0.03
C TYR A 59 4.10 6.91 -1.06
N PHE A 60 3.83 7.80 -2.01
CA PHE A 60 4.70 8.01 -3.16
C PHE A 60 6.07 8.60 -2.77
N PRO A 61 7.16 8.25 -3.49
CA PRO A 61 8.49 8.81 -3.24
C PRO A 61 8.47 10.34 -3.30
N GLN A 62 9.04 10.98 -2.28
CA GLN A 62 9.10 12.44 -2.14
C GLN A 62 9.94 13.12 -3.24
N GLY A 63 10.84 12.37 -3.89
CA GLY A 63 11.61 12.81 -5.05
C GLY A 63 12.75 13.76 -4.70
N GLU A 64 13.95 13.22 -4.49
CA GLU A 64 15.20 13.97 -4.68
C GLU A 64 15.59 13.97 -6.17
N SER A 65 16.82 14.41 -6.50
CA SER A 65 17.34 14.45 -7.89
C SER A 65 17.04 13.16 -8.66
N ARG A 66 16.80 13.30 -9.98
CA ARG A 66 16.51 12.17 -10.88
C ARG A 66 17.67 11.18 -11.00
N ASP A 67 18.87 11.59 -10.65
CA ASP A 67 20.11 10.83 -10.89
C ASP A 67 20.48 9.85 -9.77
N HIS A 68 19.61 9.64 -8.77
CA HIS A 68 19.90 8.69 -7.70
C HIS A 68 19.78 7.24 -8.21
N GLU A 69 20.87 6.46 -8.16
CA GLU A 69 20.96 5.13 -8.78
C GLU A 69 19.87 4.14 -8.33
N VAL A 70 19.39 4.24 -7.09
CA VAL A 70 18.40 3.32 -6.49
C VAL A 70 16.98 3.92 -6.45
N LYS A 71 16.65 4.87 -7.33
CA LYS A 71 15.41 5.66 -7.26
C LYS A 71 14.12 4.86 -7.49
N PHE A 72 14.19 3.76 -8.23
CA PHE A 72 13.06 2.89 -8.55
C PHE A 72 13.45 1.41 -8.43
N PRO A 73 13.59 0.86 -7.21
CA PRO A 73 13.76 -0.58 -7.07
C PRO A 73 12.39 -1.23 -7.33
N ALA A 74 12.29 -1.92 -8.47
CA ALA A 74 11.18 -2.84 -8.77
C ALA A 74 11.48 -4.20 -8.14
#